data_AF-A0A1J6VUB0-F1
#
_entry.id   AF-A0A1J6VUB0-F1
#
_cell.length_a   1.000
_cell.length_b   1.000
_cell.length_c   1.000
_cell.angle_alpha   90.00
_cell.angle_beta   90.00
_cell.angle_gamma   90.00
#
_symmetry.space_group_name_H-M   'P 1'
#
loop_
_entity.id
_entity.type
_entity.pdbx_description
1 polymer ?
#
loop_
_entity_poly.entity_id
_entity_poly.type
_entity_poly.pdbx_seq_one_letter_code
_entity_poly.pdbx_strand_id
1 'polypeptide(L)' 'MTESQAKEIALKQIQGTVVKVELETDNGVQVYEVDVKTPTKLFEVKIDANTGKVLKVEKENNN' A
#
# COMPACT_ATOMS: atom_id res chain seq x y z
N MET A 1 2.98 10.89 7.57
CA MET A 1 1.68 10.50 6.98
C MET A 1 0.96 9.59 7.96
N THR A 2 -0.37 9.46 7.90
CA THR A 2 -1.15 8.49 8.71
C THR A 2 -1.58 7.28 7.89
N GLU A 3 -1.94 6.18 8.56
CA GLU A 3 -2.50 4.97 7.91
C GLU A 3 -3.73 5.28 7.04
N SER A 4 -4.59 6.20 7.48
CA SER A 4 -5.77 6.61 6.71
C SER A 4 -5.39 7.31 5.41
N GLN A 5 -4.36 8.18 5.44
CA GLN A 5 -3.87 8.82 4.22
C GLN A 5 -3.24 7.81 3.26
N ALA A 6 -2.46 6.85 3.78
CA ALA A 6 -1.88 5.77 2.97
C ALA A 6 -2.97 4.94 2.28
N LYS A 7 -4.04 4.61 3.01
CA LYS A 7 -5.21 3.91 2.48
C LYS A 7 -5.86 4.67 1.32
N GLU A 8 -6.08 5.97 1.48
CA GLU A 8 -6.67 6.80 0.42
C GLU A 8 -5.78 6.86 -0.83
N ILE A 9 -4.45 6.96 -0.66
CA ILE A 9 -3.50 6.96 -1.77
C ILE A 9 -3.52 5.61 -2.49
N ALA A 10 -3.52 4.49 -1.76
CA ALA A 10 -3.59 3.16 -2.35
C ALA A 10 -4.90 2.94 -3.11
N LEU A 11 -6.04 3.38 -2.56
CA LEU A 11 -7.34 3.29 -3.22
C LEU A 11 -7.47 4.17 -4.47
N LYS A 12 -6.67 5.25 -4.57
CA LYS A 12 -6.56 6.05 -5.79
C LYS A 12 -5.76 5.33 -6.89
N GLN A 13 -4.83 4.45 -6.52
CA GLN A 13 -4.07 3.64 -7.49
C GLN A 13 -4.88 2.44 -7.96
N ILE A 14 -5.54 1.74 -7.03
CA ILE A 14 -6.26 0.50 -7.30
C ILE A 14 -7.65 0.60 -6.70
N GLN A 15 -8.66 0.51 -7.57
CA GLN A 15 -10.05 0.41 -7.13
C GLN A 15 -10.31 -0.97 -6.54
N GLY A 16 -10.53 -1.01 -5.23
CA GLY A 16 -10.77 -2.24 -4.49
C GLY A 16 -11.04 -1.96 -3.02
N THR A 17 -10.84 -2.98 -2.19
CA THR A 17 -11.01 -2.89 -0.74
C THR A 17 -9.66 -3.08 -0.08
N VAL A 18 -9.25 -2.11 0.73
CA VAL A 18 -8.05 -2.30 1.56
C VAL A 18 -8.33 -3.33 2.63
N VAL A 19 -7.53 -4.39 2.65
CA VAL A 19 -7.64 -5.51 3.58
C VAL A 19 -6.56 -5.47 4.66
N LYS A 20 -5.44 -4.80 4.39
CA LYS A 20 -4.32 -4.64 5.34
C LYS A 20 -3.64 -3.29 5.15
N VAL A 21 -3.18 -2.70 6.25
CA VAL A 21 -2.29 -1.54 6.27
C VAL A 21 -1.25 -1.82 7.34
N GLU A 22 0.02 -1.80 6.98
CA GLU A 22 1.15 -1.97 7.89
C GLU A 22 2.15 -0.84 7.68
N LEU A 23 2.82 -0.45 8.77
CA LEU A 23 3.91 0.51 8.74
C LEU A 23 5.21 -0.24 9.04
N GLU A 24 6.04 -0.37 8.02
CA GLU A 24 7.35 -1.00 8.11
C GLU A 24 8.46 0.05 8.03
N THR A 25 9.66 -0.33 8.44
CA THR A 25 10.87 0.51 8.29
C THR A 25 11.89 -0.22 7.44
N ASP A 26 12.05 0.23 6.19
CA ASP A 26 13.02 -0.31 5.24
C ASP A 26 14.21 0.64 5.13
N ASN A 27 15.42 0.17 5.44
CA ASN A 27 16.65 0.98 5.36
C ASN A 27 16.60 2.32 6.11
N GLY A 28 15.88 2.38 7.23
CA GLY A 28 15.68 3.61 8.03
C GLY A 28 14.59 4.54 7.49
N VAL A 29 13.90 4.17 6.42
CA VAL A 29 12.76 4.88 5.86
C VAL A 29 11.48 4.17 6.26
N GLN A 30 10.54 4.93 6.83
CA GLN A 30 9.22 4.41 7.12
C GLN A 30 8.39 4.28 5.83
N VAL A 31 7.81 3.11 5.61
CA VAL A 31 7.01 2.78 4.42
C VAL A 31 5.70 2.15 4.88
N TYR A 32 4.59 2.66 4.35
CA TYR A 32 3.29 2.03 4.50
C TYR A 32 3.09 0.99 3.40
N GLU A 33 2.78 -0.23 3.79
CA GLU A 33 2.35 -1.31 2.91
C GLU A 33 0.83 -1.44 3.02
N VAL A 34 0.16 -1.31 1.88
CA VAL A 34 -1.29 -1.33 1.80
C VAL A 34 -1.73 -2.41 0.84
N ASP A 35 -2.41 -3.42 1.38
CA ASP A 35 -2.96 -4.52 0.61
C ASP A 35 -4.37 -4.17 0.14
N VAL A 36 -4.53 -4.06 -1.17
CA VAL A 36 -5.78 -3.76 -1.85
C VAL A 36 -6.29 -5.01 -2.54
N LYS A 37 -7.39 -5.57 -2.02
CA LYS A 37 -8.08 -6.70 -2.63
C LYS A 37 -9.07 -6.21 -3.68
N THR A 38 -8.89 -6.68 -4.90
CA THR A 38 -9.86 -6.56 -5.99
C THR A 38 -10.66 -7.86 -6.12
N PRO A 39 -11.73 -7.90 -6.92
CA PRO A 39 -12.53 -9.12 -7.10
C PRO A 39 -11.73 -10.32 -7.64
N THR A 40 -10.59 -10.09 -8.30
CA THR A 40 -9.83 -11.14 -8.99
C THR A 40 -8.39 -11.28 -8.50
N LYS A 41 -7.86 -10.29 -7.79
CA LYS A 41 -6.42 -10.18 -7.47
C LYS A 41 -6.20 -9.41 -6.17
N LEU A 42 -5.12 -9.71 -5.47
CA LEU A 42 -4.60 -8.90 -4.37
C LEU A 42 -3.43 -8.07 -4.90
N PHE A 43 -3.33 -6.82 -4.45
CA PHE A 43 -2.27 -5.90 -4.82
C PHE A 43 -1.66 -5.31 -3.56
N GLU A 44 -0.34 -5.22 -3.55
CA GLU A 44 0.43 -4.56 -2.51
C GLU A 44 0.86 -3.18 -3.04
N VAL A 45 0.59 -2.14 -2.24
CA VAL A 45 0.99 -0.76 -2.54
C VAL A 45 1.94 -0.27 -1.46
N LYS A 46 3.19 0.00 -1.83
CA LYS A 46 4.19 0.58 -0.92
C LYS A 46 4.22 2.10 -1.08
N ILE A 47 4.08 2.82 0.03
CA ILE A 47 3.98 4.28 0.06
C ILE A 47 4.97 4.82 1.08
N ASP A 48 5.81 5.76 0.69
CA ASP A 48 6.74 6.44 1.59
C ASP A 48 5.96 7.19 2.68
N ALA A 49 6.18 6.86 3.96
CA ALA A 49 5.42 7.42 5.07
C ALA A 49 5.74 8.89 5.37
N ASN A 50 6.87 9.40 4.88
CA ASN A 50 7.32 10.77 5.10
C ASN A 50 6.73 11.71 4.03
N THR A 51 6.73 11.26 2.77
CA THR A 51 6.39 12.08 1.59
C THR A 51 5.02 11.74 0.99
N GLY A 52 4.46 10.57 1.29
CA GLY A 52 3.23 10.06 0.66
C GLY A 52 3.42 9.61 -0.79
N LYS A 53 4.67 9.48 -1.26
CA LYS A 53 4.97 9.02 -2.61
C LYS A 53 4.73 7.52 -2.72
N VAL A 54 3.99 7.10 -3.74
CA VAL A 54 3.87 5.67 -4.08
C VAL A 54 5.23 5.19 -4.60
N LEU A 55 5.84 4.27 -3.85
CA LEU A 55 7.14 3.67 -4.16
C LEU A 55 6.96 2.46 -5.08
N LYS A 56 5.91 1.66 -4.83
CA LYS A 56 5.67 0.42 -5.56
C LYS A 56 4.19 0.07 -5.61
N VAL A 57 3.77 -0.55 -6.70
CA VAL A 57 2.47 -1.18 -6.86
C VAL A 57 2.71 -2.52 -7.51
N GLU A 58 2.46 -3.60 -6.78
CA GLU A 58 2.66 -4.95 -7.28
C GLU A 58 1.42 -5.80 -7.06
N LYS A 59 1.20 -6.74 -7.96
CA LYS A 59 0.18 -7.76 -7.77
C LYS A 59 0.79 -8.83 -6.87
N GLU A 60 0.14 -9.12 -5.75
CA GLU A 60 0.53 -10.26 -4.93
C GLU A 60 0.23 -11.54 -5.74
N ASN A 61 1.30 -12.22 -6.16
CA ASN A 61 1.22 -13.54 -6.77
C ASN A 61 1.60 -14.54 -5.70
N ASN A 62 0.61 -15.18 -5.10
CA ASN A 62 0.80 -16.39 -4.30
C ASN A 62 1.17 -17.53 -5.26
N ASN A 63 2.47 -17.75 -5.47
CA ASN A 63 3.00 -18.82 -6.32
C ASN A 63 3.23 -20.10 -5.51
#